data_AF-A0A935GPD6-F1
#
_entry.id   AF-A0A935GPD6-F1
#
_cell.length_a   1.000
_cell.length_b   1.000
_cell.length_c   1.000
_cell.angle_alpha   90.00
_cell.angle_beta   90.00
_cell.angle_gamma   90.00
#
_symmetry.space_group_name_H-M   'P 1'
#
loop_
_entity.id
_entity.type
_entity.pdbx_description
1 polymer ?
#
loop_
_entity_poly.entity_id
_entity_poly.type
_entity_poly.pdbx_seq_one_letter_code
_entity_poly.pdbx_strand_id
1 'polypeptide(L)'
;MGTITFDTLKYAERLKAAGVSEPQAKAEAEALRDVLAEALDTSLATKADVTRLEKRMDSFESKLESMEQRLTIKLGAFLAVAVGFMLTVLKIH
;
A
#
# COMPACT_ATOMS: atom_id res chain seq x y z
N MET A 1 9.87 10.83 3.05
CA MET A 1 8.91 10.59 4.14
C MET A 1 8.51 11.93 4.71
N GLY A 2 7.25 12.15 5.11
CA GLY A 2 6.93 13.34 5.88
C GLY A 2 7.64 13.22 7.23
N THR A 3 8.64 14.04 7.48
CA THR A 3 9.37 14.04 8.75
C THR A 3 8.45 14.62 9.81
N ILE A 4 7.91 13.79 10.70
CA ILE A 4 7.28 14.28 11.93
C ILE A 4 8.43 14.76 12.82
N THR A 5 8.65 16.07 12.90
CA THR A 5 9.71 16.65 13.73
C THR A 5 9.16 16.95 15.11
N PHE A 6 9.74 16.30 16.13
CA PHE A 6 9.50 16.64 17.52
C PHE A 6 10.52 17.68 17.99
N ASP A 7 10.04 18.84 18.39
CA ASP A 7 10.88 19.94 18.88
C ASP A 7 11.11 19.78 20.39
N THR A 8 12.18 19.05 20.72
CA THR A 8 12.60 18.75 22.09
C THR A 8 12.81 20.03 22.91
N LEU A 9 13.35 21.10 22.31
CA LEU A 9 13.65 22.35 22.99
C LEU A 9 12.35 23.08 23.36
N LYS A 10 11.46 23.26 22.38
CA LYS A 10 10.16 23.90 22.60
C LYS A 10 9.29 23.13 23.61
N TYR A 11 9.40 21.80 23.64
CA TYR A 11 8.73 20.97 24.64
C TYR A 11 9.32 21.19 26.05
N ALA A 12 10.65 21.16 26.20
CA ALA A 12 11.31 21.44 27.47
C ALA A 12 11.00 22.86 27.99
N GLU A 13 10.94 23.86 27.11
CA GLU A 13 10.57 25.23 27.49
C GLU A 13 9.12 25.32 28.01
N ARG A 14 8.20 24.58 27.41
CA ARG A 14 6.81 24.48 27.91
C ARG A 14 6.74 23.83 29.28
N LEU A 15 7.51 22.77 29.52
CA LEU A 15 7.59 22.13 30.83
C LEU A 15 8.16 23.09 31.88
N LYS A 16 9.22 23.83 31.53
CA LYS A 16 9.79 24.88 32.39
C LYS A 16 8.75 25.96 32.72
N ALA A 17 7.99 26.43 31.73
CA ALA A 17 6.93 27.42 31.93
C ALA A 17 5.80 26.89 32.83
N ALA A 18 5.59 25.58 32.87
CA ALA A 18 4.63 24.90 33.75
C ALA A 18 5.18 24.62 35.17
N GLY A 19 6.43 25.01 35.47
CA GLY A 19 7.05 24.85 36.79
C GLY A 19 7.92 23.60 36.95
N VAL A 20 8.17 22.84 35.88
CA VAL A 20 9.12 21.71 35.91
C VAL A 20 10.55 22.25 35.95
N SER A 21 11.41 21.62 36.76
CA SER A 21 12.82 22.01 36.83
C SER A 21 13.52 21.80 35.49
N GLU A 22 14.48 22.66 35.14
CA GLU A 22 15.19 22.54 33.86
C GLU A 22 15.84 21.17 33.60
N PRO A 23 16.48 20.51 34.58
CA PRO A 23 17.03 19.17 34.39
C PRO A 23 15.94 18.13 34.06
N GLN A 24 14.79 18.19 34.74
CA GLN A 24 13.68 17.28 34.49
C GLN A 24 13.00 17.56 33.15
N ALA A 25 12.78 18.83 32.82
CA ALA A 25 12.17 19.23 31.56
C ALA A 25 12.99 18.75 30.34
N LYS A 26 14.33 18.82 30.43
CA LYS A 26 15.22 18.26 29.40
C LYS A 26 15.15 16.74 29.35
N ALA A 27 15.22 16.07 30.51
CA ALA A 27 15.17 14.61 30.57
C ALA A 27 13.84 14.05 30.03
N GLU A 28 12.71 14.67 30.35
CA GLU A 28 11.40 14.27 29.81
C GLU A 28 11.31 14.50 28.29
N ALA A 29 11.84 15.63 27.81
CA ALA A 29 11.86 15.94 26.38
C ALA A 29 12.70 14.94 25.59
N GLU A 30 13.88 14.55 26.11
CA GLU A 30 14.75 13.55 25.51
C GLU A 30 14.10 12.16 25.54
N ALA A 31 13.57 11.72 26.68
CA ALA A 31 12.90 10.44 26.79
C ALA A 31 11.71 10.32 25.82
N LEU A 32 10.90 11.38 25.70
CA LEU A 32 9.76 11.40 24.77
C LEU A 32 10.21 11.38 23.31
N ARG A 33 11.30 12.09 22.97
CA ARG A 33 11.88 12.06 21.63
C ARG A 33 12.32 10.65 21.26
N ASP A 34 12.98 9.94 22.17
CA ASP A 34 13.53 8.61 21.90
C ASP A 34 12.42 7.57 21.69
N VAL A 35 11.40 7.57 22.57
CA VAL A 35 10.22 6.68 22.41
C VAL A 35 9.46 7.00 21.13
N LEU A 36 9.31 8.29 20.79
CA LEU A 36 8.63 8.69 19.56
C LEU A 36 9.43 8.28 18.33
N ALA A 37 10.76 8.41 18.36
CA ALA A 37 11.62 7.97 17.26
C ALA A 37 11.49 6.46 17.03
N GLU A 38 11.51 5.66 18.10
CA GLU A 38 11.33 4.20 18.03
C GLU A 38 9.93 3.82 17.50
N ALA A 39 8.88 4.47 18.00
CA ALA A 39 7.51 4.20 17.58
C ALA A 39 7.24 4.57 16.11
N LEU A 40 7.82 5.68 15.63
CA LEU A 40 7.69 6.11 14.24
C LEU A 40 8.44 5.20 13.27
N ASP A 41 9.56 4.62 13.69
CA ASP A 41 10.36 3.70 12.87
C ASP A 41 9.69 2.33 12.69
N THR A 42 9.01 1.84 13.73
CA THR A 42 8.41 0.49 13.74
C THR A 42 6.96 0.41 13.27
N SER A 43 6.16 1.48 13.39
CA SER A 43 4.70 1.38 13.21
C SER A 43 4.14 2.00 11.93
N LEU A 44 4.93 2.79 11.20
CA LEU A 44 4.43 3.54 10.05
C LEU A 44 4.77 2.86 8.73
N ALA A 45 3.73 2.41 8.01
CA ALA A 45 3.87 2.06 6.61
C ALA A 45 4.45 3.25 5.85
N THR A 46 5.57 3.04 5.17
CA THR A 46 6.28 4.11 4.49
C THR A 46 5.55 4.49 3.21
N LYS A 47 5.80 5.70 2.69
CA LYS A 47 5.32 6.07 1.34
C LYS A 47 5.78 5.06 0.28
N ALA A 48 6.97 4.47 0.47
CA ALA A 48 7.49 3.44 -0.44
C ALA A 48 6.69 2.14 -0.38
N ASP A 49 6.16 1.77 0.80
CA ASP A 49 5.28 0.60 0.93
C ASP A 49 3.95 0.82 0.22
N VAL A 50 3.37 2.02 0.34
CA VAL A 50 2.14 2.41 -0.36
C VAL A 50 2.36 2.36 -1.88
N THR A 51 3.41 3.01 -2.39
CA THR A 51 3.72 2.97 -3.83
C THR A 51 4.04 1.56 -4.33
N ARG A 52 4.67 0.72 -3.50
CA ARG A 52 4.88 -0.70 -3.84
C ARG A 52 3.55 -1.45 -3.93
N LEU A 53 2.59 -1.14 -3.07
CA LEU A 53 1.26 -1.76 -3.08
C LEU A 53 0.46 -1.31 -4.31
N GLU A 54 0.45 0.00 -4.62
CA GLU A 54 -0.18 0.56 -5.83
C GLU A 54 0.32 -0.15 -7.09
N LYS A 55 1.65 -0.24 -7.28
CA LYS A 55 2.22 -0.96 -8.43
C LYS A 55 1.83 -2.43 -8.51
N ARG A 56 1.66 -3.10 -7.36
CA ARG A 56 1.21 -4.50 -7.32
C ARG A 56 -0.26 -4.61 -7.72
N MET A 57 -1.08 -3.63 -7.34
CA MET A 57 -2.49 -3.57 -7.75
C MET A 57 -2.61 -3.32 -9.24
N ASP A 58 -1.88 -2.35 -9.80
CA ASP A 58 -1.87 -2.07 -11.25
C ASP A 58 -1.45 -3.31 -12.06
N SER A 59 -0.41 -4.02 -11.59
CA SER A 59 0.04 -5.26 -12.24
C SER A 59 -1.01 -6.36 -12.16
N PHE A 60 -1.79 -6.42 -11.08
CA PHE A 60 -2.84 -7.41 -10.90
C PHE A 60 -4.03 -7.12 -11.81
N GLU A 61 -4.45 -5.86 -11.88
CA GLU A 61 -5.51 -5.39 -12.79
C GLU A 61 -5.17 -5.70 -14.25
N SER A 62 -3.96 -5.35 -14.70
CA SER A 62 -3.49 -5.69 -16.04
C SER A 62 -3.48 -7.20 -16.32
N LYS A 63 -3.11 -8.02 -15.33
CA LYS A 63 -3.17 -9.49 -15.48
C LYS A 63 -4.60 -9.98 -15.63
N LEU A 64 -5.53 -9.44 -14.85
CA LEU A 64 -6.95 -9.79 -14.95
C LEU A 64 -7.52 -9.45 -16.32
N GLU A 65 -7.29 -8.23 -16.82
CA GLU A 65 -7.72 -7.82 -18.17
C GLU A 65 -7.17 -8.77 -19.24
N SER A 66 -5.87 -9.13 -19.14
CA SER A 66 -5.25 -10.06 -20.09
C SER A 66 -5.87 -11.46 -20.04
N MET A 67 -6.27 -11.92 -18.84
CA MET A 67 -6.94 -13.20 -18.66
C MET A 67 -8.36 -13.16 -19.23
N GLU A 68 -9.11 -12.09 -18.98
CA GLU A 68 -10.45 -11.89 -19.53
C GLU A 68 -10.46 -11.89 -21.06
N GLN A 69 -9.51 -11.18 -21.69
CA GLN A 69 -9.35 -11.18 -23.14
C GLN A 69 -9.03 -12.58 -23.67
N ARG A 70 -8.08 -13.28 -23.05
CA ARG A 70 -7.70 -14.64 -23.46
C ARG A 70 -8.86 -15.63 -23.30
N LEU A 71 -9.63 -15.52 -22.22
CA LEU A 71 -10.81 -16.34 -22.00
C LEU A 71 -11.88 -16.05 -23.05
N THR A 72 -12.16 -14.78 -23.33
CA THR A 72 -13.12 -14.35 -24.36
C THR A 72 -12.74 -14.90 -25.73
N ILE A 73 -11.47 -14.77 -26.14
CA ILE A 73 -10.96 -15.30 -27.41
C ILE A 73 -11.09 -16.82 -27.45
N LYS A 74 -10.68 -17.53 -26.39
CA LYS A 74 -10.78 -19.00 -26.32
C LYS A 74 -12.23 -19.46 -26.40
N LEU A 75 -13.14 -18.85 -25.64
CA LEU A 75 -14.57 -19.15 -25.68
C LEU A 75 -15.15 -18.93 -27.08
N GLY A 76 -14.84 -17.79 -27.72
CA GLY A 76 -15.27 -17.50 -29.08
C GLY A 76 -14.75 -18.52 -30.10
N ALA A 77 -13.47 -18.92 -30.00
CA ALA A 77 -12.89 -19.95 -30.85
C ALA A 77 -13.54 -21.33 -30.63
N PHE A 78 -13.77 -21.73 -29.38
CA PHE A 78 -14.48 -22.98 -29.07
C PHE A 78 -15.91 -22.99 -29.61
N LEU A 79 -16.65 -21.88 -29.46
CA LEU A 79 -17.99 -21.74 -30.01
C LEU A 79 -17.99 -21.84 -31.55
N ALA A 80 -17.06 -21.15 -32.22
CA ALA A 80 -16.93 -21.22 -33.68
C ALA A 80 -16.64 -22.64 -34.18
N VAL A 81 -15.74 -23.37 -33.50
CA VAL A 81 -15.43 -24.79 -33.81
C VAL A 81 -16.66 -25.67 -33.59
N ALA A 82 -17.35 -25.53 -32.45
CA ALA A 82 -18.52 -26.32 -32.12
C ALA A 82 -19.66 -26.10 -33.14
N VAL A 83 -19.93 -24.84 -33.51
CA VAL A 83 -20.94 -24.49 -34.51
C VAL A 83 -20.55 -25.01 -35.90
N GLY A 84 -19.29 -24.84 -36.31
CA GLY A 84 -18.80 -25.37 -37.58
C GLY A 84 -18.96 -26.89 -37.70
N PHE A 85 -18.60 -27.62 -36.64
CA PHE A 85 -18.78 -29.06 -36.57
C PHE A 85 -20.27 -29.44 -36.66
N MET A 86 -21.14 -28.75 -35.92
CA MET A 86 -22.58 -29.00 -35.94
C MET A 86 -23.18 -28.81 -37.35
N LEU A 87 -22.76 -27.78 -38.09
CA LEU A 87 -23.20 -27.54 -39.47
C LEU A 87 -22.72 -28.65 -40.42
N THR A 88 -21.50 -29.16 -40.27
CA THR A 88 -21.00 -30.27 -41.10
C THR A 88 -21.77 -31.56 -40.87
N VAL A 89 -22.17 -31.86 -39.63
CA VAL A 89 -22.98 -33.03 -39.30
C VAL A 89 -24.38 -32.92 -39.89
N LEU A 90 -25.03 -31.75 -39.79
CA LEU A 90 -26.37 -31.52 -40.35
C LEU A 90 -26.41 -31.61 -41.88
N LYS A 91 -25.31 -31.30 -42.58
CA LYS A 91 -25.26 -31.37 -44.06
C LYS A 91 -25.03 -32.79 -44.59
N ILE A 92 -24.51 -33.69 -43.75
CA ILE A 92 -24.23 -35.09 -44.10
C ILE A 92 -25.46 -36.00 -43.92
N HIS A 93 -26.43 -35.59 -43.09
CA HIS A 93 -27.68 -36.30 -42.87
C HIS A 93 -28.80 -35.79 -43.80
#